data_AF-A0A4W4FL82-F1
#
_entry.id   AF-A0A4W4FL82-F1
#
_cell.length_a   1.000
_cell.length_b   1.000
_cell.length_c   1.000
_cell.angle_alpha   90.00
_cell.angle_beta   90.00
_cell.angle_gamma   90.00
#
_symmetry.space_group_name_H-M   'P 1'
#
loop_
_entity.id
_entity.type
_entity.pdbx_description
1 polymer ?
#
loop_
_entity_poly.entity_id
_entity_poly.type
_entity_poly.pdbx_seq_one_letter_code
_entity_poly.pdbx_strand_id
1 'polypeptide(L)'
;MIYNKARQFLIEHYKYPQGIKKYNYIPNFAARGLHYDIQKGLLMKIDAFHYIQMGTVYRGLKPVPDEEVMRLYGGSNHVPLHQVSGFYGKGPKMKQFMDIFSIPEMTLLAAANDYFISSDIEYDPVHLYKDVSSVIVIPVSGMKYMVGKDWRDFFDVVIVQADKPHFFNDCMKPFRRLDSNGDLQWDKIMNLDKGQIYKQGNLVDFLKLTGWRGSKVFYFGDHLYSDLADLMLRHGWRTGAIVPELEVETKVVNTEQYARSLTWLQALTGLLERMQMYRDPESKKVLQDWLKEREELRAITKNLFNPQFGSIFRTCHNPTYFSRRLCRFSDLYMASISCLLNYDLSYTFYPRRTPLQHEAPLWMDQLCTGCMKTPFLEDMAHIR
;
A
#
# COMPACT_ATOMS: atom_id res chain seq x y z
N MET A 1 -9.60 12.87 12.19
CA MET A 1 -9.35 12.76 13.65
C MET A 1 -7.88 12.54 13.99
N ILE A 2 -7.25 11.46 13.49
CA ILE A 2 -5.86 11.08 13.84
C ILE A 2 -4.88 12.23 13.59
N TYR A 3 -4.87 12.80 12.38
CA TYR A 3 -4.01 13.94 12.01
C TYR A 3 -4.10 15.10 13.01
N ASN A 4 -5.32 15.55 13.34
CA ASN A 4 -5.52 16.70 14.22
C ASN A 4 -5.02 16.43 15.64
N LYS A 5 -5.30 15.22 16.18
CA LYS A 5 -4.82 14.81 17.50
C LYS A 5 -3.29 14.76 17.54
N ALA A 6 -2.68 14.14 16.53
CA ALA A 6 -1.23 14.04 16.44
C ALA A 6 -0.55 15.42 16.32
N ARG A 7 -1.07 16.28 15.44
CA ARG A 7 -0.59 17.66 15.31
C ARG A 7 -0.68 18.44 16.62
N GLN A 8 -1.80 18.32 17.34
CA GLN A 8 -1.98 19.01 18.62
C GLN A 8 -0.97 18.51 19.66
N PHE A 9 -0.75 17.19 19.72
CA PHE A 9 0.19 16.60 20.65
C PHE A 9 1.63 17.07 20.39
N LEU A 10 2.07 17.13 19.12
CA LEU A 10 3.39 17.68 18.76
C LEU A 10 3.59 19.10 19.29
N ILE A 11 2.54 19.92 19.21
CA ILE A 11 2.59 21.31 19.66
C ILE A 11 2.62 21.40 21.19
N GLU A 12 1.74 20.68 21.88
CA GLU A 12 1.58 20.78 23.33
C GLU A 12 2.72 20.12 24.09
N HIS A 13 3.12 18.92 23.65
CA HIS A 13 4.09 18.07 24.35
C HIS A 13 5.50 18.17 23.79
N TYR A 14 5.66 18.22 22.46
CA TYR A 14 6.99 18.31 21.83
C TYR A 14 7.39 19.74 21.45
N LYS A 15 6.56 20.74 21.81
CA LYS A 15 6.84 22.17 21.64
C LYS A 15 7.09 22.58 20.19
N TYR A 16 6.49 21.87 19.24
CA TYR A 16 6.51 22.26 17.84
C TYR A 16 5.87 23.66 17.67
N PRO A 17 6.32 24.47 16.70
CA PRO A 17 5.81 25.82 16.51
C PRO A 17 4.29 25.87 16.30
N GLN A 18 3.65 26.84 16.96
CA GLN A 18 2.19 27.02 16.88
C GLN A 18 1.70 27.28 15.44
N GLY A 19 2.59 27.81 14.58
CA GLY A 19 2.29 28.07 13.16
C GLY A 19 1.89 26.82 12.38
N ILE A 20 2.26 25.61 12.82
CA ILE A 20 1.84 24.35 12.19
C ILE A 20 0.31 24.16 12.24
N LYS A 21 -0.40 24.81 13.16
CA LYS A 21 -1.88 24.78 13.23
C LYS A 21 -2.54 25.24 11.92
N LYS A 22 -1.85 26.06 11.10
CA LYS A 22 -2.38 26.51 9.79
C LYS A 22 -2.56 25.37 8.79
N TYR A 23 -1.82 24.26 8.95
CA TYR A 23 -1.92 23.11 8.05
C TYR A 23 -3.01 22.16 8.50
N ASN A 24 -4.18 22.27 7.87
CA ASN A 24 -5.26 21.31 8.01
C ASN A 24 -4.92 19.99 7.31
N TYR A 25 -5.60 18.90 7.69
CA TYR A 25 -5.49 17.64 6.97
C TYR A 25 -5.92 17.84 5.52
N ILE A 26 -5.10 17.36 4.57
CA ILE A 26 -5.36 17.45 3.14
C ILE A 26 -5.82 16.06 2.66
N PRO A 27 -7.14 15.85 2.46
CA PRO A 27 -7.63 14.58 1.93
C PRO A 27 -6.98 14.29 0.57
N ASN A 28 -6.64 13.02 0.33
CA ASN A 28 -6.05 12.55 -0.92
C ASN A 28 -4.68 13.17 -1.27
N PHE A 29 -3.99 13.87 -0.37
CA PHE A 29 -2.61 14.26 -0.62
C PHE A 29 -1.72 13.01 -0.73
N ALA A 30 -1.70 12.17 0.29
CA ALA A 30 -0.94 10.93 0.32
C ALA A 30 -1.79 9.72 -0.06
N ALA A 31 -1.13 8.67 -0.54
CA ALA A 31 -1.73 7.39 -0.88
C ALA A 31 -1.03 6.26 -0.11
N ARG A 32 -1.71 5.12 0.06
CA ARG A 32 -1.13 3.94 0.71
C ARG A 32 -0.01 3.34 -0.14
N GLY A 33 1.02 2.81 0.53
CA GLY A 33 2.15 2.13 -0.11
C GLY A 33 3.30 3.04 -0.53
N LEU A 34 3.23 4.34 -0.25
CA LEU A 34 4.30 5.30 -0.50
C LEU A 34 5.52 5.07 0.39
N HIS A 35 6.63 5.65 -0.03
CA HIS A 35 7.92 5.56 0.64
C HIS A 35 8.36 6.94 1.12
N TYR A 36 8.96 7.01 2.30
CA TYR A 36 9.52 8.22 2.86
C TYR A 36 11.01 8.03 3.15
N ASP A 37 11.85 8.76 2.42
CA ASP A 37 13.29 8.83 2.69
C ASP A 37 13.49 9.71 3.93
N ILE A 38 13.79 9.06 5.06
CA ILE A 38 13.88 9.69 6.36
C ILE A 38 15.07 10.66 6.41
N GLN A 39 16.16 10.37 5.68
CA GLN A 39 17.35 11.22 5.69
C GLN A 39 17.14 12.49 4.86
N LYS A 40 16.38 12.40 3.77
CA LYS A 40 16.16 13.52 2.86
C LYS A 40 14.83 14.26 3.09
N GLY A 41 13.95 13.70 3.93
CA GLY A 41 12.61 14.24 4.18
C GLY A 41 11.71 14.20 2.94
N LEU A 42 11.82 13.16 2.11
CA LEU A 42 11.12 13.06 0.82
C LEU A 42 10.06 11.97 0.84
N LEU A 43 8.83 12.32 0.46
CA LEU A 43 7.75 11.36 0.20
C LEU A 43 7.69 11.03 -1.30
N MET A 44 7.66 9.75 -1.66
CA MET A 44 7.71 9.32 -3.05
C MET A 44 7.01 7.99 -3.32
N LYS A 45 6.73 7.75 -4.59
CA LYS A 45 6.23 6.46 -5.07
C LYS A 45 7.34 5.67 -5.76
N ILE A 46 7.35 4.37 -5.50
CA ILE A 46 8.37 3.45 -5.99
C ILE A 46 7.70 2.21 -6.59
N ASP A 47 8.25 1.74 -7.70
CA ASP A 47 7.78 0.53 -8.37
C ASP A 47 8.31 -0.77 -7.74
N ALA A 48 7.87 -1.91 -8.27
CA ALA A 48 8.26 -3.23 -7.80
C ALA A 48 9.77 -3.53 -7.92
N PHE A 49 10.50 -2.77 -8.73
CA PHE A 49 11.93 -2.93 -9.01
C PHE A 49 12.77 -1.86 -8.30
N HIS A 50 12.16 -1.11 -7.38
CA HIS A 50 12.78 -0.02 -6.62
C HIS A 50 13.14 1.23 -7.44
N TYR A 51 12.51 1.45 -8.59
CA TYR A 51 12.64 2.72 -9.29
C TYR A 51 11.61 3.74 -8.77
N ILE A 52 12.09 4.94 -8.47
CA ILE A 52 11.28 6.09 -8.12
C ILE A 52 10.46 6.47 -9.36
N GLN A 53 9.16 6.63 -9.19
CA GLN A 53 8.30 7.20 -10.22
C GLN A 53 8.55 8.72 -10.25
N MET A 54 9.21 9.20 -11.30
CA MET A 54 9.43 10.63 -11.54
C MET A 54 8.12 11.42 -11.56
N GLY A 55 8.17 12.68 -11.15
CA GLY A 55 6.99 13.54 -10.95
C GLY A 55 6.09 13.15 -9.77
N THR A 56 6.53 12.24 -8.90
CA THR A 56 5.80 11.85 -7.68
C THR A 56 6.61 12.02 -6.40
N VAL A 57 7.68 12.82 -6.43
CA VAL A 57 8.53 13.09 -5.27
C VAL A 57 8.14 14.43 -4.67
N TYR A 58 7.93 14.46 -3.35
CA TYR A 58 7.52 15.64 -2.61
C TYR A 58 8.46 15.91 -1.44
N ARG A 59 8.85 17.18 -1.29
CA ARG A 59 9.51 17.70 -0.09
C ARG A 59 8.52 18.64 0.58
N GLY A 60 8.07 18.26 1.77
CA GLY A 60 6.89 18.88 2.37
C GLY A 60 5.66 18.68 1.47
N LEU A 61 4.95 19.76 1.14
CA LEU A 61 3.78 19.74 0.27
C LEU A 61 4.09 20.15 -1.18
N LYS A 62 5.37 20.39 -1.50
CA LYS A 62 5.81 20.84 -2.83
C LYS A 62 6.46 19.69 -3.61
N PRO A 63 6.16 19.56 -4.91
CA PRO A 63 6.84 18.59 -5.76
C PRO A 63 8.32 18.98 -5.92
N VAL A 64 9.18 17.97 -5.97
CA VAL A 64 10.62 18.13 -6.23
C VAL A 64 10.87 17.92 -7.72
N PRO A 65 11.57 18.83 -8.43
CA PRO A 65 11.91 18.64 -9.83
C PRO A 65 12.72 17.37 -10.06
N ASP A 66 12.45 16.65 -11.16
CA ASP A 66 13.09 15.37 -11.46
C ASP A 66 14.62 15.47 -11.55
N GLU A 67 15.14 16.57 -12.07
CA GLU A 67 16.59 16.84 -12.09
C GLU A 67 17.20 16.88 -10.68
N GLU A 68 16.49 17.47 -9.72
CA GLU A 68 16.93 17.50 -8.32
C GLU A 68 16.86 16.11 -7.71
N VAL A 69 15.79 15.35 -7.97
CA VAL A 69 15.67 13.94 -7.53
C VAL A 69 16.85 13.13 -8.07
N MET A 70 17.17 13.24 -9.36
CA MET A 70 18.30 12.54 -9.96
C MET A 70 19.63 12.91 -9.29
N ARG A 71 19.87 14.19 -8.98
CA ARG A 71 21.06 14.61 -8.21
C ARG A 71 21.09 13.99 -6.81
N LEU A 72 19.97 13.99 -6.10
CA LEU A 72 19.85 13.45 -4.72
C LEU A 72 20.07 11.93 -4.65
N TYR A 73 19.85 11.21 -5.76
CA TYR A 73 20.04 9.76 -5.87
C TYR A 73 21.21 9.38 -6.79
N GLY A 74 22.19 10.28 -6.98
CA GLY A 74 23.47 9.94 -7.62
C GLY A 74 23.38 9.70 -9.12
N GLY A 75 22.48 10.40 -9.81
CA GLY A 75 22.25 10.26 -11.25
C GLY A 75 21.39 9.06 -11.64
N SER A 76 20.78 8.37 -10.66
CA SER A 76 19.86 7.26 -10.89
C SER A 76 18.56 7.49 -10.14
N ASN A 77 17.45 7.01 -10.68
CA ASN A 77 16.18 6.93 -9.97
C ASN A 77 15.96 5.57 -9.29
N HIS A 78 16.95 4.68 -9.28
CA HIS A 78 16.87 3.39 -8.61
C HIS A 78 17.32 3.49 -7.14
N VAL A 79 16.51 2.95 -6.23
CA VAL A 79 16.85 2.90 -4.80
C VAL A 79 17.33 1.51 -4.39
N PRO A 80 18.56 1.37 -3.87
CA PRO A 80 19.08 0.06 -3.46
C PRO A 80 18.26 -0.63 -2.37
N LEU A 81 18.19 -1.97 -2.44
CA LEU A 81 17.42 -2.81 -1.50
C LEU A 81 17.74 -2.52 -0.02
N HIS A 82 19.00 -2.29 0.31
CA HIS A 82 19.42 -2.02 1.69
C HIS A 82 18.88 -0.68 2.24
N GLN A 83 18.41 0.23 1.38
CA GLN A 83 17.80 1.49 1.82
C GLN A 83 16.29 1.33 2.06
N VAL A 84 15.62 0.49 1.27
CA VAL A 84 14.18 0.18 1.39
C VAL A 84 13.86 -0.95 2.38
N SER A 85 14.85 -1.75 2.75
CA SER A 85 14.68 -2.92 3.61
C SER A 85 15.40 -2.77 4.94
N GLY A 86 14.67 -2.93 6.04
CA GLY A 86 15.23 -2.97 7.40
C GLY A 86 15.88 -4.31 7.78
N PHE A 87 15.93 -5.29 6.87
CA PHE A 87 16.40 -6.65 7.15
C PHE A 87 17.90 -6.76 7.52
N TYR A 88 18.72 -5.76 7.17
CA TYR A 88 20.18 -5.80 7.33
C TYR A 88 20.72 -5.00 8.54
N GLY A 89 19.94 -4.93 9.63
CA GLY A 89 20.44 -4.54 10.96
C GLY A 89 20.63 -3.04 11.22
N LYS A 90 20.67 -2.18 10.19
CA LYS A 90 20.43 -0.74 10.34
C LYS A 90 18.99 -0.46 9.91
N GLY A 91 18.22 0.23 10.76
CA GLY A 91 16.84 0.60 10.45
C GLY A 91 16.73 1.23 9.05
N PRO A 92 15.61 1.03 8.34
CA PRO A 92 15.55 1.39 6.94
C PRO A 92 15.71 2.92 6.81
N LYS A 93 16.61 3.35 5.91
CA LYS A 93 16.70 4.77 5.54
C LYS A 93 15.41 5.27 4.90
N MET A 94 14.64 4.35 4.33
CA MET A 94 13.37 4.62 3.70
C MET A 94 12.24 3.80 4.31
N LYS A 95 11.27 4.48 4.91
CA LYS A 95 10.07 3.85 5.48
C LYS A 95 9.02 3.66 4.40
N GLN A 96 8.50 2.45 4.24
CA GLN A 96 7.29 2.22 3.46
C GLN A 96 6.05 2.30 4.38
N PHE A 97 5.05 3.08 3.96
CA PHE A 97 3.78 3.26 4.67
C PHE A 97 2.69 2.34 4.10
N MET A 98 2.57 1.15 4.70
CA MET A 98 1.69 0.08 4.22
C MET A 98 0.30 0.08 4.88
N ASP A 99 0.06 0.95 5.86
CA ASP A 99 -1.18 1.00 6.62
C ASP A 99 -2.04 2.20 6.17
N ILE A 100 -3.37 2.04 6.17
CA ILE A 100 -4.31 3.14 5.97
C ILE A 100 -4.19 4.20 7.08
N PHE A 101 -3.85 3.77 8.30
CA PHE A 101 -3.61 4.67 9.43
C PHE A 101 -2.32 5.49 9.29
N SER A 102 -1.42 5.10 8.38
CA SER A 102 -0.23 5.88 8.03
C SER A 102 -0.50 7.04 7.06
N ILE A 103 -1.68 7.14 6.43
CA ILE A 103 -1.99 8.27 5.53
C ILE A 103 -1.99 9.61 6.27
N PRO A 104 -2.65 9.74 7.45
CA PRO A 104 -2.49 10.90 8.33
C PRO A 104 -1.04 11.19 8.72
N GLU A 105 -0.23 10.15 8.94
CA GLU A 105 1.21 10.26 9.28
C GLU A 105 1.99 10.94 8.17
N MET A 106 1.88 10.42 6.95
CA MET A 106 2.55 10.96 5.76
C MET A 106 2.14 12.41 5.52
N THR A 107 0.86 12.72 5.71
CA THR A 107 0.34 14.09 5.54
C THR A 107 0.90 15.02 6.61
N LEU A 108 1.05 14.56 7.86
CA LEU A 108 1.61 15.35 8.95
C LEU A 108 3.13 15.57 8.79
N LEU A 109 3.87 14.54 8.36
CA LEU A 109 5.28 14.66 7.99
C LEU A 109 5.47 15.71 6.89
N ALA A 110 4.65 15.64 5.84
CA ALA A 110 4.69 16.61 4.74
C ALA A 110 4.33 18.02 5.19
N ALA A 111 3.29 18.19 6.01
CA ALA A 111 2.87 19.50 6.53
C ALA A 111 3.91 20.13 7.46
N ALA A 112 4.48 19.36 8.39
CA ALA A 112 5.50 19.85 9.32
C ALA A 112 6.80 20.23 8.57
N ASN A 113 7.21 19.38 7.62
CA ASN A 113 8.36 19.65 6.76
C ASN A 113 8.13 20.93 5.91
N ASP A 114 6.97 21.07 5.28
CA ASP A 114 6.61 22.27 4.52
C ASP A 114 6.63 23.54 5.38
N TYR A 115 6.16 23.44 6.63
CA TYR A 115 6.22 24.55 7.57
C TYR A 115 7.65 25.00 7.85
N PHE A 116 8.53 24.05 8.22
CA PHE A 116 9.93 24.36 8.52
C PHE A 116 10.64 25.00 7.33
N ILE A 117 10.45 24.46 6.12
CA ILE A 117 11.00 25.04 4.90
C ILE A 117 10.43 26.44 4.64
N SER A 118 9.11 26.61 4.73
CA SER A 118 8.45 27.91 4.44
C SER A 118 8.79 29.00 5.45
N SER A 119 9.22 28.62 6.64
CA SER A 119 9.54 29.53 7.76
C SER A 119 11.04 29.66 8.00
N ASP A 120 11.87 29.08 7.11
CA ASP A 120 13.33 29.07 7.21
C ASP A 120 13.86 28.56 8.57
N ILE A 121 13.23 27.49 9.06
CA ILE A 121 13.61 26.84 10.32
C ILE A 121 14.52 25.66 9.99
N GLU A 122 15.73 25.67 10.52
CA GLU A 122 16.64 24.53 10.43
C GLU A 122 16.14 23.37 11.30
N TYR A 123 16.11 22.16 10.73
CA TYR A 123 15.64 20.96 11.41
C TYR A 123 16.32 19.70 10.84
N ASP A 124 16.33 18.63 11.63
CA ASP A 124 16.78 17.32 11.18
C ASP A 124 15.56 16.46 10.75
N PRO A 125 15.46 16.04 9.47
CA PRO A 125 14.39 15.18 8.97
C PRO A 125 14.24 13.86 9.75
N VAL A 126 15.33 13.31 10.29
CA VAL A 126 15.31 12.07 11.07
C VAL A 126 14.58 12.28 12.40
N HIS A 127 14.80 13.41 13.06
CA HIS A 127 14.14 13.74 14.32
C HIS A 127 12.66 14.08 14.10
N LEU A 128 12.35 14.85 13.05
CA LEU A 128 10.96 15.08 12.65
C LEU A 128 10.22 13.76 12.42
N TYR A 129 10.83 12.82 11.69
CA TYR A 129 10.23 11.51 11.46
C TYR A 129 9.96 10.76 12.76
N LYS A 130 10.94 10.70 13.67
CA LYS A 130 10.80 10.01 14.96
C LYS A 130 9.66 10.60 15.80
N ASP A 131 9.59 11.91 15.88
CA ASP A 131 8.58 12.63 16.65
C ASP A 131 7.17 12.41 16.10
N VAL A 132 6.99 12.50 14.78
CA VAL A 132 5.68 12.25 14.18
C VAL A 132 5.28 10.78 14.34
N SER A 133 6.22 9.86 14.14
CA SER A 133 5.99 8.41 14.26
C SER A 133 5.60 8.00 15.69
N SER A 134 6.17 8.65 16.72
CA SER A 134 5.87 8.31 18.12
C SER A 134 4.48 8.77 18.57
N VAL A 135 3.93 9.78 17.92
CA VAL A 135 2.67 10.42 18.31
C VAL A 135 1.45 9.76 17.67
N ILE A 136 1.61 9.05 16.55
CA ILE A 136 0.52 8.32 15.91
C ILE A 136 0.27 7.02 16.67
N VAL A 137 -0.55 7.13 17.71
CA VAL A 137 -1.10 5.98 18.44
C VAL A 137 -2.57 5.83 18.07
N ILE A 138 -2.93 4.68 17.50
CA ILE A 138 -4.31 4.36 17.12
C ILE A 138 -5.13 4.05 18.39
N PRO A 139 -6.17 4.83 18.74
CA PRO A 139 -6.98 4.54 19.91
C PRO A 139 -7.92 3.35 19.65
N VAL A 140 -7.79 2.30 20.46
CA VAL A 140 -8.54 1.04 20.34
C VAL A 140 -9.83 1.09 21.18
N SER A 141 -10.85 1.76 20.66
CA SER A 141 -12.24 1.66 21.16
C SER A 141 -13.23 1.23 20.07
N GLY A 142 -12.71 0.73 18.93
CA GLY A 142 -13.48 0.55 17.69
C GLY A 142 -14.59 -0.50 17.76
N MET A 143 -14.35 -1.67 18.36
CA MET A 143 -15.29 -2.81 18.28
C MET A 143 -16.64 -2.52 18.95
N LYS A 144 -16.64 -1.88 20.12
CA LYS A 144 -17.88 -1.50 20.82
C LYS A 144 -18.71 -0.49 20.04
N TYR A 145 -18.05 0.38 19.29
CA TYR A 145 -18.70 1.37 18.43
C TYR A 145 -19.25 0.74 17.14
N MET A 146 -18.48 -0.17 16.53
CA MET A 146 -18.84 -0.77 15.23
C MET A 146 -19.94 -1.82 15.34
N VAL A 147 -19.91 -2.67 16.37
CA VAL A 147 -20.75 -3.87 16.47
C VAL A 147 -21.73 -3.82 17.66
N GLY A 148 -21.44 -3.00 18.67
CA GLY A 148 -22.24 -2.90 19.88
C GLY A 148 -21.61 -3.61 21.09
N LYS A 149 -22.37 -3.80 22.15
CA LYS A 149 -21.86 -4.32 23.43
C LYS A 149 -21.49 -5.81 23.36
N ASP A 150 -22.20 -6.57 22.54
CA ASP A 150 -22.13 -8.04 22.46
C ASP A 150 -21.21 -8.54 21.34
N TRP A 151 -20.30 -7.67 20.87
CA TRP A 151 -19.38 -7.99 19.77
C TRP A 151 -18.50 -9.23 20.04
N ARG A 152 -18.31 -9.60 21.31
CA ARG A 152 -17.49 -10.75 21.71
C ARG A 152 -18.11 -12.07 21.28
N ASP A 153 -19.42 -12.15 21.08
CA ASP A 153 -20.12 -13.40 20.75
C ASP A 153 -19.81 -13.91 19.34
N PHE A 154 -19.38 -12.99 18.46
CA PHE A 154 -18.96 -13.29 17.09
C PHE A 154 -17.57 -13.94 17.01
N PHE A 155 -16.80 -13.96 18.10
CA PHE A 155 -15.41 -14.44 18.10
C PHE A 155 -15.23 -15.57 19.12
N ASP A 156 -14.69 -16.70 18.67
CA ASP A 156 -14.33 -17.81 19.56
C ASP A 156 -13.08 -17.47 20.41
N VAL A 157 -12.17 -16.68 19.86
CA VAL A 157 -10.95 -16.23 20.55
C VAL A 157 -10.68 -14.76 20.23
N VAL A 158 -10.43 -13.94 21.25
CA VAL A 158 -10.03 -12.53 21.11
C VAL A 158 -8.63 -12.32 21.68
N ILE A 159 -7.70 -11.87 20.83
CA ILE A 159 -6.32 -11.57 21.23
C ILE A 159 -6.06 -10.07 21.01
N VAL A 160 -5.71 -9.34 22.08
CA VAL A 160 -5.36 -7.92 22.05
C VAL A 160 -3.86 -7.72 22.29
N GLN A 161 -3.30 -6.62 21.77
CA GLN A 161 -1.87 -6.33 21.89
C GLN A 161 -1.00 -7.54 21.56
N ALA A 162 -1.32 -8.24 20.46
CA ALA A 162 -0.57 -9.40 19.99
C ALA A 162 0.91 -9.08 19.72
N ASP A 163 1.25 -7.79 19.54
CA ASP A 163 2.61 -7.33 19.28
C ASP A 163 3.17 -7.88 17.95
N LYS A 164 2.35 -7.81 16.89
CA LYS A 164 2.77 -8.17 15.53
C LYS A 164 3.95 -7.27 15.09
N PRO A 165 4.98 -7.82 14.42
CA PRO A 165 5.09 -9.19 13.90
C PRO A 165 5.67 -10.21 14.91
N HIS A 166 6.03 -9.83 16.13
CA HIS A 166 6.62 -10.74 17.12
C HIS A 166 5.69 -11.91 17.45
N PHE A 167 4.37 -11.70 17.45
CA PHE A 167 3.40 -12.79 17.57
C PHE A 167 3.68 -13.98 16.62
N PHE A 168 4.11 -13.70 15.39
CA PHE A 168 4.33 -14.72 14.35
C PHE A 168 5.76 -15.27 14.32
N ASN A 169 6.73 -14.48 14.80
CA ASN A 169 8.17 -14.73 14.65
C ASN A 169 8.87 -15.15 15.94
N ASP A 170 8.27 -14.83 17.08
CA ASP A 170 8.81 -15.08 18.41
C ASP A 170 7.91 -16.09 19.15
N CYS A 171 8.50 -16.87 20.06
CA CYS A 171 7.82 -17.80 20.95
C CYS A 171 7.95 -17.41 22.43
N MET A 172 8.57 -16.27 22.74
CA MET A 172 8.89 -15.89 24.12
C MET A 172 7.69 -15.37 24.90
N LYS A 173 6.73 -14.68 24.27
CA LYS A 173 5.62 -14.04 24.97
C LYS A 173 4.46 -15.04 25.16
N PRO A 174 4.11 -15.43 26.40
CA PRO A 174 2.98 -16.31 26.66
C PRO A 174 1.65 -15.55 26.57
N PHE A 175 0.55 -16.28 26.42
CA PHE A 175 -0.79 -15.71 26.57
C PHE A 175 -1.06 -15.31 28.02
N ARG A 176 -1.80 -14.22 28.19
CA ARG A 176 -2.34 -13.76 29.48
C ARG A 176 -3.82 -13.46 29.33
N ARG A 177 -4.63 -13.88 30.29
CA ARG A 177 -6.07 -13.54 30.31
C ARG A 177 -6.25 -12.16 30.91
N LEU A 178 -7.14 -11.36 30.32
CA LEU A 178 -7.62 -10.11 30.90
C LEU A 178 -8.90 -10.37 31.68
N ASP A 179 -9.02 -9.75 32.84
CA ASP A 179 -10.27 -9.75 33.59
C ASP A 179 -11.31 -8.76 33.01
N SER A 180 -12.46 -8.63 33.67
CA SER A 180 -13.52 -7.69 33.27
C SER A 180 -13.10 -6.22 33.33
N ASN A 181 -12.12 -5.89 34.16
CA ASN A 181 -11.60 -4.54 34.37
C ASN A 181 -10.45 -4.21 33.39
N GLY A 182 -9.92 -5.22 32.70
CA GLY A 182 -8.80 -5.11 31.77
C GLY A 182 -7.44 -5.40 32.39
N ASP A 183 -7.40 -5.91 33.63
CA ASP A 183 -6.17 -6.25 34.34
C ASP A 183 -5.67 -7.66 33.97
N LEU A 184 -4.35 -7.83 34.06
CA LEU A 184 -3.67 -9.07 33.67
C LEU A 184 -3.80 -10.13 34.76
N GLN A 185 -4.32 -11.30 34.38
CA GLN A 185 -4.22 -12.52 35.18
C GLN A 185 -2.94 -13.27 34.83
N TRP A 186 -2.20 -13.69 35.86
CA TRP A 186 -0.89 -14.32 35.73
C TRP A 186 -0.95 -15.84 35.57
N ASP A 187 -2.14 -16.42 35.59
CA ASP A 187 -2.35 -17.86 35.43
C ASP A 187 -1.85 -18.34 34.07
N LYS A 188 -1.33 -19.57 34.06
CA LYS A 188 -0.94 -20.24 32.83
C LYS A 188 -2.18 -20.59 32.02
N ILE A 189 -2.20 -20.16 30.76
CA ILE A 189 -3.27 -20.48 29.83
C ILE A 189 -3.09 -21.90 29.31
N MET A 190 -4.09 -22.76 29.59
CA MET A 190 -4.15 -24.14 29.11
C MET A 190 -5.14 -24.33 27.96
N ASN A 191 -6.15 -23.46 27.86
CA ASN A 191 -7.16 -23.44 26.80
C ASN A 191 -7.54 -21.98 26.45
N LEU A 192 -8.05 -21.76 25.24
CA LEU A 192 -8.60 -20.48 24.79
C LEU A 192 -10.13 -20.57 24.80
N ASP A 193 -10.77 -19.90 25.76
CA ASP A 193 -12.20 -19.99 26.04
C ASP A 193 -12.97 -18.82 25.41
N LYS A 194 -14.14 -19.12 24.85
CA LYS A 194 -15.01 -18.12 24.22
C LYS A 194 -15.47 -17.06 25.22
N GLY A 195 -15.52 -15.80 24.76
CA GLY A 195 -15.91 -14.64 25.58
C GLY A 195 -14.78 -14.08 26.46
N GLN A 196 -13.66 -14.79 26.60
CA GLN A 196 -12.46 -14.30 27.28
C GLN A 196 -11.59 -13.46 26.34
N ILE A 197 -10.86 -12.49 26.90
CA ILE A 197 -9.89 -11.69 26.17
C ILE A 197 -8.49 -12.11 26.59
N TYR A 198 -7.66 -12.41 25.62
CA TYR A 198 -6.26 -12.73 25.80
C TYR A 198 -5.39 -11.58 25.35
N LYS A 199 -4.28 -11.37 26.02
CA LYS A 199 -3.26 -10.37 25.67
C LYS A 199 -1.96 -11.07 25.29
N GLN A 200 -1.25 -10.51 24.30
CA GLN A 200 0.03 -11.03 23.79
C GLN A 200 -0.12 -12.47 23.24
N GLY A 201 0.74 -13.39 23.69
CA GLY A 201 0.86 -14.73 23.13
C GLY A 201 1.80 -14.82 21.93
N ASN A 202 1.82 -16.02 21.36
CA ASN A 202 2.61 -16.35 20.20
C ASN A 202 1.90 -17.40 19.35
N LEU A 203 2.25 -17.45 18.06
CA LEU A 203 1.63 -18.35 17.10
C LEU A 203 1.86 -19.82 17.46
N VAL A 204 3.05 -20.18 17.97
CA VAL A 204 3.37 -21.58 18.30
C VAL A 204 2.41 -22.13 19.36
N ASP A 205 2.16 -21.38 20.41
CA ASP A 205 1.20 -21.75 21.46
C ASP A 205 -0.23 -21.67 20.95
N PHE A 206 -0.57 -20.69 20.11
CA PHE A 206 -1.88 -20.61 19.49
C PHE A 206 -2.23 -21.87 18.69
N LEU A 207 -1.30 -22.35 17.86
CA LEU A 207 -1.45 -23.58 17.06
C LEU A 207 -1.55 -24.83 17.95
N LYS A 208 -0.87 -24.85 19.10
CA LYS A 208 -0.94 -25.96 20.08
C LYS A 208 -2.29 -25.97 20.80
N LEU A 209 -2.76 -24.80 21.25
CA LEU A 209 -3.99 -24.65 22.02
C LEU A 209 -5.24 -24.87 21.16
N THR A 210 -5.23 -24.43 19.91
CA THR A 210 -6.39 -24.53 19.00
C THR A 210 -6.39 -25.80 18.14
N GLY A 211 -5.20 -26.35 17.86
CA GLY A 211 -5.04 -27.43 16.88
C GLY A 211 -5.25 -27.01 15.41
N TRP A 212 -5.51 -25.72 15.14
CA TRP A 212 -5.67 -25.20 13.79
C TRP A 212 -4.32 -25.11 13.11
N ARG A 213 -4.12 -25.76 11.95
CA ARG A 213 -2.80 -25.84 11.28
C ARG A 213 -2.90 -25.75 9.76
N GLY A 214 -1.85 -25.21 9.15
CA GLY A 214 -1.65 -25.17 7.70
C GLY A 214 -2.79 -24.46 6.96
N SER A 215 -3.23 -25.05 5.85
CA SER A 215 -4.27 -24.50 4.97
C SER A 215 -5.69 -24.46 5.57
N LYS A 216 -5.88 -24.98 6.79
CA LYS A 216 -7.17 -24.88 7.50
C LYS A 216 -7.42 -23.48 8.08
N VAL A 217 -6.40 -22.61 8.07
CA VAL A 217 -6.52 -21.25 8.57
C VAL A 217 -6.43 -20.28 7.42
N PHE A 218 -7.42 -19.39 7.35
CA PHE A 218 -7.44 -18.26 6.42
C PHE A 218 -7.40 -16.97 7.23
N TYR A 219 -6.26 -16.28 7.19
CA TYR A 219 -6.04 -15.06 7.96
C TYR A 219 -6.31 -13.82 7.09
N PHE A 220 -7.11 -12.89 7.60
CA PHE A 220 -7.34 -11.59 6.96
C PHE A 220 -6.57 -10.49 7.67
N GLY A 221 -5.87 -9.66 6.89
CA GLY A 221 -5.17 -8.51 7.39
C GLY A 221 -5.24 -7.35 6.40
N ASP A 222 -5.23 -6.13 6.93
CA ASP A 222 -4.98 -4.95 6.12
C ASP A 222 -3.46 -4.78 5.94
N HIS A 223 -2.64 -4.95 6.97
CA HIS A 223 -1.20 -4.68 6.87
C HIS A 223 -0.39 -5.83 6.21
N LEU A 224 -0.13 -5.73 4.90
CA LEU A 224 0.51 -6.81 4.10
C LEU A 224 1.83 -7.37 4.65
N TYR A 225 2.67 -6.57 5.30
CA TYR A 225 4.01 -7.01 5.71
C TYR A 225 4.04 -7.63 7.12
N SER A 226 3.68 -6.88 8.16
CA SER A 226 3.57 -7.38 9.54
C SER A 226 2.58 -8.52 9.71
N ASP A 227 1.54 -8.56 8.87
CA ASP A 227 0.45 -9.53 9.07
C ASP A 227 0.55 -10.74 8.15
N LEU A 228 0.89 -10.58 6.87
CA LEU A 228 0.72 -11.66 5.89
C LEU A 228 2.03 -12.34 5.48
N ALA A 229 3.15 -11.60 5.45
CA ALA A 229 4.40 -12.11 4.87
C ALA A 229 4.95 -13.33 5.62
N ASP A 230 5.06 -13.26 6.95
CA ASP A 230 5.60 -14.36 7.74
C ASP A 230 4.63 -15.55 7.83
N LEU A 231 3.31 -15.29 7.83
CA LEU A 231 2.29 -16.35 7.82
C LEU A 231 2.38 -17.22 6.58
N MET A 232 2.48 -16.58 5.40
CA MET A 232 2.58 -17.31 4.14
C MET A 232 3.95 -17.99 3.97
N LEU A 233 5.04 -17.28 4.30
CA LEU A 233 6.40 -17.79 4.05
C LEU A 233 6.84 -18.87 5.06
N ARG A 234 6.35 -18.85 6.30
CA ARG A 234 6.85 -19.74 7.37
C ARG A 234 5.83 -20.77 7.83
N HIS A 235 4.52 -20.46 7.79
CA HIS A 235 3.48 -21.25 8.47
C HIS A 235 2.46 -21.89 7.52
N GLY A 236 2.48 -21.52 6.23
CA GLY A 236 1.63 -22.11 5.19
C GLY A 236 0.13 -21.83 5.38
N TRP A 237 -0.22 -20.78 6.13
CA TRP A 237 -1.60 -20.30 6.23
C TRP A 237 -2.05 -19.66 4.92
N ARG A 238 -3.35 -19.70 4.65
CA ARG A 238 -3.93 -18.89 3.57
C ARG A 238 -4.08 -17.46 4.05
N THR A 239 -3.88 -16.48 3.16
CA THR A 239 -3.86 -15.07 3.51
C THR A 239 -4.73 -14.21 2.61
N GLY A 240 -5.56 -13.37 3.24
CA GLY A 240 -6.50 -12.48 2.60
C GLY A 240 -6.18 -11.03 2.92
N ALA A 241 -6.01 -10.18 1.90
CA ALA A 241 -5.71 -8.77 2.09
C ALA A 241 -6.96 -7.91 1.93
N ILE A 242 -7.18 -7.01 2.88
CA ILE A 242 -8.23 -5.99 2.80
C ILE A 242 -7.63 -4.67 2.29
N VAL A 243 -8.06 -4.25 1.11
CA VAL A 243 -7.56 -3.06 0.40
C VAL A 243 -8.74 -2.18 0.01
N PRO A 244 -9.26 -1.34 0.93
CA PRO A 244 -10.45 -0.51 0.68
C PRO A 244 -10.32 0.41 -0.56
N GLU A 245 -9.10 0.86 -0.86
CA GLU A 245 -8.79 1.69 -2.02
C GLU A 245 -9.16 1.02 -3.36
N LEU A 246 -9.27 -0.31 -3.39
CA LEU A 246 -9.67 -1.08 -4.55
C LEU A 246 -11.05 -0.66 -5.10
N GLU A 247 -11.96 -0.19 -4.25
CA GLU A 247 -13.28 0.26 -4.69
C GLU A 247 -13.17 1.48 -5.62
N VAL A 248 -12.39 2.49 -5.21
CA VAL A 248 -12.15 3.70 -6.01
C VAL A 248 -11.38 3.37 -7.28
N GLU A 249 -10.35 2.53 -7.17
CA GLU A 249 -9.56 2.09 -8.32
C GLU A 249 -10.43 1.38 -9.36
N THR A 250 -11.31 0.47 -8.92
CA THR A 250 -12.21 -0.27 -9.80
C THR A 250 -13.24 0.66 -10.45
N LYS A 251 -13.75 1.66 -9.73
CA LYS A 251 -14.64 2.69 -10.29
C LYS A 251 -13.96 3.47 -11.41
N VAL A 252 -12.71 3.92 -11.21
CA VAL A 252 -11.93 4.65 -12.22
C VAL A 252 -11.64 3.78 -13.44
N VAL A 253 -11.19 2.54 -13.23
CA VAL A 253 -10.86 1.60 -14.31
C VAL A 253 -12.07 1.28 -15.19
N ASN A 254 -13.27 1.24 -14.61
CA ASN A 254 -14.52 1.00 -15.33
C ASN A 254 -15.08 2.23 -16.08
N THR A 255 -14.41 3.38 -16.03
CA THR A 255 -14.84 4.56 -16.81
C THR A 255 -14.44 4.44 -18.28
N GLU A 256 -15.28 4.98 -19.18
CA GLU A 256 -14.94 5.04 -20.61
C GLU A 256 -13.67 5.85 -20.88
N GLN A 257 -13.45 6.92 -20.12
CA GLN A 257 -12.26 7.76 -20.25
C GLN A 257 -10.99 6.95 -19.99
N TYR A 258 -10.93 6.21 -18.89
CA TYR A 258 -9.78 5.36 -18.58
C TYR A 258 -9.58 4.28 -19.65
N ALA A 259 -10.66 3.59 -20.05
CA ALA A 259 -10.60 2.54 -21.06
C ALA A 259 -10.08 3.06 -22.41
N ARG A 260 -10.58 4.19 -22.89
CA ARG A 260 -10.14 4.82 -24.15
C ARG A 260 -8.69 5.30 -24.05
N SER A 261 -8.31 5.99 -22.97
CA SER A 261 -6.93 6.46 -22.78
C SER A 261 -5.93 5.30 -22.71
N LEU A 262 -6.25 4.21 -22.02
CA LEU A 262 -5.38 3.04 -21.95
C LEU A 262 -5.26 2.33 -23.31
N THR A 263 -6.38 2.15 -23.99
CA THR A 263 -6.45 1.53 -25.33
C THR A 263 -5.62 2.32 -26.33
N TRP A 264 -5.75 3.65 -26.33
CA TRP A 264 -4.95 4.52 -27.18
C TRP A 264 -3.47 4.50 -26.80
N LEU A 265 -3.13 4.50 -25.50
CA LEU A 265 -1.75 4.38 -25.04
C LEU A 265 -1.08 3.08 -25.51
N GLN A 266 -1.82 1.98 -25.59
CA GLN A 266 -1.34 0.70 -26.12
C GLN A 266 -1.12 0.76 -27.63
N ALA A 267 -2.09 1.29 -28.39
CA ALA A 267 -1.95 1.48 -29.83
C ALA A 267 -0.77 2.39 -30.18
N LEU A 268 -0.64 3.52 -29.49
CA LEU A 268 0.47 4.47 -29.64
C LEU A 268 1.81 3.82 -29.32
N THR A 269 1.88 2.95 -28.30
CA THR A 269 3.11 2.21 -27.98
C THR A 269 3.50 1.27 -29.13
N GLY A 270 2.55 0.52 -29.71
CA GLY A 270 2.81 -0.34 -30.87
C GLY A 270 3.17 0.44 -32.15
N LEU A 271 2.67 1.66 -32.31
CA LEU A 271 3.07 2.57 -33.38
C LEU A 271 4.51 3.08 -33.18
N LEU A 272 4.86 3.50 -31.96
CA LEU A 272 6.22 3.93 -31.60
C LEU A 272 7.26 2.83 -31.79
N GLU A 273 6.92 1.57 -31.47
CA GLU A 273 7.78 0.41 -31.69
C GLU A 273 8.09 0.20 -33.18
N ARG A 274 7.09 0.35 -34.05
CA ARG A 274 7.25 0.23 -35.52
C ARG A 274 8.01 1.41 -36.11
N MET A 275 7.76 2.63 -35.63
CA MET A 275 8.37 3.86 -36.17
C MET A 275 9.88 3.96 -35.94
N GLN A 276 10.42 3.24 -34.97
CA GLN A 276 11.87 3.24 -34.69
C GLN A 276 12.72 2.69 -35.85
N MET A 277 12.11 2.04 -36.84
CA MET A 277 12.79 1.54 -38.04
C MET A 277 13.12 2.65 -39.06
N TYR A 278 12.40 3.77 -39.02
CA TYR A 278 12.55 4.86 -39.99
C TYR A 278 13.56 5.90 -39.48
N ARG A 279 14.39 6.43 -40.39
CA ARG A 279 15.48 7.37 -40.05
C ARG A 279 15.36 8.73 -40.73
N ASP A 280 14.38 8.90 -41.62
CA ASP A 280 14.16 10.15 -42.32
C ASP A 280 13.68 11.27 -41.37
N PRO A 281 13.92 12.55 -41.71
CA PRO A 281 13.59 13.69 -40.85
C PRO A 281 12.10 13.79 -40.50
N GLU A 282 11.21 13.47 -41.45
CA GLU A 282 9.76 13.53 -41.25
C GLU A 282 9.30 12.48 -40.23
N SER A 283 9.73 11.23 -40.39
CA SER A 283 9.47 10.15 -39.44
C SER A 283 10.00 10.45 -38.05
N LYS A 284 11.18 11.08 -37.92
CA LYS A 284 11.72 11.52 -36.63
C LYS A 284 10.85 12.58 -35.97
N LYS A 285 10.27 13.50 -36.75
CA LYS A 285 9.35 14.52 -36.23
C LYS A 285 8.07 13.87 -35.68
N VAL A 286 7.46 12.98 -36.46
CA VAL A 286 6.28 12.19 -36.02
C VAL A 286 6.58 11.40 -34.76
N LEU A 287 7.76 10.76 -34.68
CA LEU A 287 8.19 10.04 -33.49
C LEU A 287 8.24 10.94 -32.25
N GLN A 288 8.77 12.17 -32.37
CA GLN A 288 8.81 13.12 -31.26
C GLN A 288 7.40 13.57 -30.84
N ASP A 289 6.52 13.84 -31.80
CA ASP A 289 5.13 14.23 -31.52
C ASP A 289 4.38 13.11 -30.78
N TRP A 290 4.54 11.86 -31.21
CA TRP A 290 3.95 10.69 -30.53
C TRP A 290 4.57 10.40 -29.16
N LEU A 291 5.87 10.66 -28.98
CA LEU A 291 6.49 10.57 -27.66
C LEU A 291 5.90 11.60 -26.69
N LYS A 292 5.66 12.82 -27.15
CA LYS A 292 5.00 13.86 -26.36
C LYS A 292 3.56 13.48 -26.02
N GLU A 293 2.79 13.05 -27.01
CA GLU A 293 1.41 12.59 -26.81
C GLU A 293 1.33 11.43 -25.81
N ARG A 294 2.28 10.49 -25.88
CA ARG A 294 2.37 9.38 -24.92
C ARG A 294 2.58 9.86 -23.49
N GLU A 295 3.43 10.87 -23.27
CA GLU A 295 3.64 11.43 -21.94
C GLU A 295 2.40 12.17 -21.43
N GLU A 296 1.69 12.89 -22.30
CA GLU A 296 0.42 13.54 -21.96
C GLU A 296 -0.64 12.50 -21.56
N LEU A 297 -0.80 11.42 -22.32
CA LEU A 297 -1.71 10.32 -22.00
C LEU A 297 -1.35 9.63 -20.68
N ARG A 298 -0.05 9.45 -20.39
CA ARG A 298 0.42 8.91 -19.11
C ARG A 298 0.03 9.82 -17.95
N ALA A 299 0.21 11.13 -18.11
CA ALA A 299 -0.18 12.11 -17.10
C ALA A 299 -1.70 12.11 -16.87
N ILE A 300 -2.50 12.14 -17.95
CA ILE A 300 -3.97 12.08 -17.88
C ILE A 300 -4.42 10.81 -17.15
N THR A 301 -3.93 9.65 -17.59
CA THR A 301 -4.32 8.35 -17.03
C THR A 301 -3.93 8.21 -15.56
N LYS A 302 -2.77 8.74 -15.16
CA LYS A 302 -2.34 8.81 -13.75
C LYS A 302 -3.28 9.69 -12.93
N ASN A 303 -3.62 10.87 -13.44
CA ASN A 303 -4.40 11.88 -12.73
C ASN A 303 -5.88 11.52 -12.54
N LEU A 304 -6.39 10.49 -13.22
CA LEU A 304 -7.71 9.91 -12.96
C LEU A 304 -7.82 9.25 -11.58
N PHE A 305 -6.68 8.92 -10.96
CA PHE A 305 -6.62 8.41 -9.58
C PHE A 305 -6.24 9.54 -8.62
N ASN A 306 -5.23 9.32 -7.77
CA ASN A 306 -4.62 10.37 -6.97
C ASN A 306 -3.79 11.31 -7.88
N PRO A 307 -4.03 12.62 -7.92
CA PRO A 307 -3.28 13.53 -8.81
C PRO A 307 -1.77 13.56 -8.52
N GLN A 308 -1.38 13.46 -7.25
CA GLN A 308 0.00 13.52 -6.79
C GLN A 308 0.74 12.20 -7.10
N PHE A 309 0.14 11.06 -6.76
CA PHE A 309 0.80 9.76 -6.76
C PHE A 309 0.21 8.72 -7.73
N GLY A 310 -0.95 8.96 -8.33
CA GLY A 310 -1.64 8.02 -9.22
C GLY A 310 -2.21 6.79 -8.50
N SER A 311 -2.43 5.71 -9.26
CA SER A 311 -2.94 4.43 -8.74
C SER A 311 -2.02 3.83 -7.67
N ILE A 312 -2.57 3.24 -6.60
CA ILE A 312 -1.80 2.52 -5.59
C ILE A 312 -1.17 1.23 -6.14
N PHE A 313 -1.70 0.68 -7.24
CA PHE A 313 -1.28 -0.60 -7.79
C PHE A 313 -0.26 -0.51 -8.92
N ARG A 314 -0.20 0.62 -9.63
CA ARG A 314 0.63 0.78 -10.84
C ARG A 314 1.41 2.10 -10.85
N THR A 315 2.70 2.03 -11.18
CA THR A 315 3.46 3.13 -11.78
C THR A 315 3.35 2.98 -13.29
N CYS A 316 3.34 4.06 -14.09
CA CYS A 316 2.97 4.09 -15.52
C CYS A 316 2.97 2.73 -16.28
N HIS A 317 4.09 1.99 -16.24
CA HIS A 317 4.22 0.63 -16.78
C HIS A 317 4.24 -0.49 -15.73
N ASN A 318 4.98 -0.33 -14.62
CA ASN A 318 5.24 -1.40 -13.65
C ASN A 318 4.23 -1.49 -12.51
N PRO A 319 4.04 -2.68 -11.91
CA PRO A 319 3.36 -2.76 -10.61
C PRO A 319 4.12 -1.94 -9.57
N THR A 320 3.40 -1.33 -8.63
CA THR A 320 4.01 -0.67 -7.48
C THR A 320 4.70 -1.67 -6.57
N TYR A 321 5.60 -1.19 -5.73
CA TYR A 321 6.19 -2.02 -4.67
C TYR A 321 5.10 -2.61 -3.73
N PHE A 322 4.03 -1.85 -3.48
CA PHE A 322 2.83 -2.33 -2.78
C PHE A 322 2.16 -3.48 -3.52
N SER A 323 1.85 -3.31 -4.81
CA SER A 323 1.19 -4.33 -5.65
C SER A 323 2.00 -5.64 -5.71
N ARG A 324 3.32 -5.54 -5.88
CA ARG A 324 4.20 -6.72 -5.89
C ARG A 324 4.16 -7.49 -4.57
N ARG A 325 4.11 -6.79 -3.44
CA ARG A 325 3.97 -7.42 -2.11
C ARG A 325 2.58 -8.01 -1.90
N LEU A 326 1.54 -7.31 -2.32
CA LEU A 326 0.15 -7.79 -2.27
C LEU A 326 0.01 -9.12 -3.00
N CYS A 327 0.43 -9.19 -4.27
CA CYS A 327 0.37 -10.42 -5.06
C CYS A 327 1.28 -11.54 -4.53
N ARG A 328 2.33 -11.21 -3.78
CA ARG A 328 3.25 -12.19 -3.21
C ARG A 328 2.75 -12.79 -1.90
N PHE A 329 2.06 -12.00 -1.08
CA PHE A 329 1.73 -12.37 0.30
C PHE A 329 0.25 -12.61 0.55
N SER A 330 -0.58 -12.53 -0.48
CA SER A 330 -2.03 -12.67 -0.38
C SER A 330 -2.55 -13.63 -1.44
N ASP A 331 -3.26 -14.68 -1.02
CA ASP A 331 -3.95 -15.59 -1.93
C ASP A 331 -5.19 -14.92 -2.54
N LEU A 332 -5.90 -14.11 -1.75
CA LEU A 332 -7.06 -13.32 -2.17
C LEU A 332 -6.92 -11.89 -1.67
N TYR A 333 -7.40 -10.90 -2.41
CA TYR A 333 -7.53 -9.53 -1.91
C TYR A 333 -8.88 -8.95 -2.33
N MET A 334 -9.43 -8.07 -1.50
CA MET A 334 -10.77 -7.52 -1.68
C MET A 334 -10.87 -6.14 -1.04
N ALA A 335 -11.88 -5.35 -1.46
CA ALA A 335 -12.13 -4.04 -0.88
C ALA A 335 -12.65 -4.12 0.56
N SER A 336 -13.47 -5.13 0.86
CA SER A 336 -14.08 -5.37 2.16
C SER A 336 -14.28 -6.86 2.39
N ILE A 337 -14.24 -7.31 3.65
CA ILE A 337 -14.56 -8.69 4.04
C ILE A 337 -15.97 -9.07 3.58
N SER A 338 -16.91 -8.12 3.55
CA SER A 338 -18.28 -8.35 3.09
C SER A 338 -18.38 -8.85 1.65
N CYS A 339 -17.33 -8.70 0.83
CA CYS A 339 -17.28 -9.28 -0.51
C CYS A 339 -17.45 -10.80 -0.49
N LEU A 340 -17.05 -11.48 0.59
CA LEU A 340 -17.20 -12.94 0.74
C LEU A 340 -18.65 -13.40 0.88
N LEU A 341 -19.57 -12.51 1.29
CA LEU A 341 -21.00 -12.84 1.41
C LEU A 341 -21.66 -13.12 0.05
N ASN A 342 -20.99 -12.78 -1.05
CA ASN A 342 -21.48 -13.06 -2.41
C ASN A 342 -21.14 -14.49 -2.88
N TYR A 343 -20.48 -15.30 -2.04
CA TYR A 343 -20.04 -16.65 -2.39
C TYR A 343 -20.64 -17.67 -1.44
N ASP A 344 -20.87 -18.87 -1.96
CA ASP A 344 -21.27 -20.02 -1.16
C ASP A 344 -20.09 -20.53 -0.30
N LEU A 345 -20.39 -21.20 0.82
CA LEU A 345 -19.37 -21.75 1.72
C LEU A 345 -18.50 -22.85 1.07
N SER A 346 -19.01 -23.51 0.02
CA SER A 346 -18.27 -24.52 -0.76
C SER A 346 -17.53 -23.93 -1.97
N TYR A 347 -17.57 -22.61 -2.14
CA TYR A 347 -16.98 -21.95 -3.31
C TYR A 347 -15.46 -22.11 -3.35
N THR A 348 -14.95 -22.53 -4.52
CA THR A 348 -13.51 -22.70 -4.75
C THR A 348 -12.98 -21.60 -5.67
N PHE A 349 -12.00 -20.84 -5.19
CA PHE A 349 -11.30 -19.83 -5.99
C PHE A 349 -10.17 -20.47 -6.80
N TYR A 350 -10.23 -20.34 -8.12
CA TYR A 350 -9.18 -20.81 -9.02
C TYR A 350 -8.30 -19.64 -9.48
N PRO A 351 -6.98 -19.65 -9.18
CA PRO A 351 -6.07 -18.62 -9.67
C PRO A 351 -5.93 -18.71 -11.19
N ARG A 352 -5.99 -17.56 -11.87
CA ARG A 352 -5.73 -17.50 -13.31
C ARG A 352 -4.23 -17.59 -13.58
N ARG A 353 -3.84 -18.27 -14.66
CA ARG A 353 -2.45 -18.34 -15.11
C ARG A 353 -2.04 -16.97 -15.66
N THR A 354 -1.03 -16.34 -15.05
CA THR A 354 -0.42 -15.12 -15.58
C THR A 354 0.56 -15.51 -16.69
N PRO A 355 0.38 -15.04 -17.93
CA PRO A 355 1.28 -15.39 -19.03
C PRO A 355 2.67 -14.78 -18.81
N LEU A 356 3.71 -15.54 -19.16
CA LEU A 356 5.07 -15.03 -19.29
C LEU A 356 5.21 -14.20 -20.58
N GLN A 357 6.24 -13.35 -20.65
CA GLN A 357 6.44 -12.46 -21.81
C GLN A 357 6.57 -13.24 -23.14
N HIS A 358 7.14 -14.44 -23.13
CA HIS A 358 7.25 -15.31 -24.32
C HIS A 358 5.98 -16.14 -24.60
N GLU A 359 4.98 -16.10 -23.72
CA GLU A 359 3.67 -16.77 -23.89
C GLU A 359 2.60 -15.82 -24.45
N ALA A 360 2.91 -14.52 -24.57
CA ALA A 360 1.98 -13.46 -24.95
C ALA A 360 1.18 -13.69 -26.26
N PRO A 361 1.75 -14.29 -27.33
CA PRO A 361 0.99 -14.53 -28.57
C PRO A 361 -0.24 -15.43 -28.40
N LEU A 362 -0.26 -16.31 -27.39
CA LEU A 362 -1.38 -17.22 -27.11
C LEU A 362 -2.50 -16.59 -26.26
N TRP A 363 -2.24 -15.43 -25.64
CA TRP A 363 -3.10 -14.86 -24.60
C TRP A 363 -4.01 -13.73 -25.09
N MET A 364 -3.63 -13.00 -26.16
CA MET A 364 -4.50 -11.96 -26.74
C MET A 364 -5.84 -12.53 -27.21
N ASP A 365 -5.88 -13.78 -27.67
CA ASP A 365 -7.12 -14.48 -28.06
C ASP A 365 -7.96 -14.98 -26.86
N GLN A 366 -7.36 -15.23 -25.68
CA GLN A 366 -8.09 -15.78 -24.52
C GLN A 366 -8.76 -14.70 -23.65
N LEU A 367 -8.23 -13.47 -23.61
CA LEU A 367 -8.90 -12.35 -22.92
C LEU A 367 -10.28 -12.04 -23.54
N CYS A 368 -10.47 -12.36 -24.83
CA CYS A 368 -11.72 -12.21 -25.55
C CYS A 368 -12.87 -13.10 -25.03
N THR A 369 -12.59 -14.15 -24.24
CA THR A 369 -13.63 -15.08 -23.76
C THR A 369 -13.96 -14.95 -22.28
N GLY A 370 -13.10 -14.32 -21.47
CA GLY A 370 -13.27 -14.23 -20.00
C GLY A 370 -13.55 -12.83 -19.45
N CYS A 371 -13.48 -11.78 -20.27
CA CYS A 371 -13.76 -10.41 -19.89
C CYS A 371 -14.54 -9.72 -21.01
N MET A 372 -15.86 -9.92 -21.06
CA MET A 372 -16.77 -9.25 -22.01
C MET A 372 -16.93 -7.74 -21.70
N LYS A 373 -15.83 -6.98 -21.57
CA LYS A 373 -15.83 -5.52 -21.34
C LYS A 373 -14.59 -4.80 -21.89
N THR A 374 -14.16 -5.13 -23.10
CA THR A 374 -13.32 -4.21 -23.89
C THR A 374 -14.18 -3.65 -25.02
N PRO A 375 -14.85 -2.49 -24.84
CA PRO A 375 -15.96 -2.06 -25.70
C PRO A 375 -15.56 -1.60 -27.12
N PHE A 376 -14.31 -1.75 -27.54
CA PHE A 376 -13.80 -1.13 -28.77
C PHE A 376 -12.85 -2.03 -29.58
N LEU A 377 -12.87 -3.35 -29.30
CA LEU A 377 -12.01 -4.30 -30.01
C LEU A 377 -12.44 -4.51 -31.47
N GLU A 378 -13.74 -4.42 -31.75
CA GLU A 378 -14.28 -4.47 -33.12
C GLU A 378 -13.81 -3.27 -33.95
N ASP A 379 -13.80 -2.06 -33.38
CA ASP A 379 -13.33 -0.84 -34.07
C ASP A 379 -11.81 -0.87 -34.36
N MET A 380 -11.02 -1.56 -33.53
CA MET A 380 -9.57 -1.67 -33.69
C MET A 380 -9.14 -2.73 -34.72
N ALA A 381 -9.98 -3.70 -35.05
CA ALA A 381 -9.69 -4.71 -36.06
C ALA A 381 -9.49 -4.11 -37.47
N HIS A 382 -9.98 -2.87 -37.67
CA HIS A 382 -9.90 -2.14 -38.94
C HIS A 382 -8.64 -1.27 -39.08
N ILE A 383 -7.79 -1.15 -38.06
CA ILE A 383 -6.49 -0.43 -38.13
C ILE A 383 -5.37 -1.40 -38.53
N ARG A 384 -5.61 -2.24 -39.55
CA ARG A 384 -4.61 -3.13 -40.14
C ARG A 384 -3.88 -2.48 -41.29
#